data_AF-A0A1F6TZ01-F1
#
_entry.id   AF-A0A1F6TZ01-F1
#
_cell.length_a   1.000
_cell.length_b   1.000
_cell.length_c   1.000
_cell.angle_alpha   90.00
_cell.angle_beta   90.00
_cell.angle_gamma   90.00
#
_symmetry.space_group_name_H-M   'P 1'
#
loop_
_entity.id
_entity.type
_entity.pdbx_description
1 polymer ?
#
loop_
_entity_poly.entity_id
_entity_poly.type
_entity_poly.pdbx_seq_one_letter_code
_entity_poly.pdbx_strand_id
1 'polypeptide(L)'
;MGPTRGYSDLDSLLRDLVSIGRNERFEDLSRYPEFQDHASVLRLADVYRDKVLSFAQELPQSDQVAFVKVIAMVEERVGSLGSVSNLPRLLSLVDDPVRSLFDWVLRNSSRYYYSKGARSVLGYDLACHLEAEHRAQGIKRDTERQLEDRKRVAKQATSNLYNAVRRGDLKGVRALIEKGADVTICGPDGTSLIALATANGHTAIVRELENAALQYTPPD
;
A
#
# COMPACT_ATOMS: atom_id res chain seq x y z
N MET A 1 -25.52 24.68 -12.91
CA MET A 1 -24.08 24.99 -13.05
C MET A 1 -23.90 26.46 -12.76
N GLY A 2 -23.44 26.82 -11.55
CA GLY A 2 -23.07 28.20 -11.22
C GLY A 2 -21.68 28.52 -11.79
N PRO A 3 -21.35 29.80 -12.03
CA PRO A 3 -20.11 30.18 -12.67
C PRO A 3 -18.92 29.72 -11.80
N THR A 4 -17.94 29.10 -12.43
CA THR A 4 -16.64 28.73 -11.85
C THR A 4 -15.88 29.99 -11.44
N ARG A 5 -16.12 30.50 -10.23
CA ARG A 5 -15.28 31.54 -9.62
C ARG A 5 -14.00 30.89 -9.12
N GLY A 6 -12.91 31.06 -9.88
CA GLY A 6 -11.55 30.89 -9.35
C GLY A 6 -11.24 31.97 -8.33
N TYR A 7 -10.14 31.82 -7.58
CA TYR A 7 -9.66 32.86 -6.68
C TYR A 7 -9.28 34.11 -7.50
N SER A 8 -9.92 35.24 -7.21
CA SER A 8 -9.71 36.49 -7.97
C SER A 8 -8.30 37.05 -7.79
N ASP A 9 -7.75 36.92 -6.58
CA ASP A 9 -6.34 37.16 -6.25
C ASP A 9 -5.87 36.10 -5.26
N LEU A 10 -5.24 35.04 -5.77
CA LEU A 10 -4.74 33.94 -4.95
C LEU A 10 -3.55 34.36 -4.09
N ASP A 11 -2.63 35.19 -4.61
CA ASP A 11 -1.40 35.53 -3.90
C ASP A 11 -1.69 36.41 -2.68
N SER A 12 -2.61 37.37 -2.81
CA SER A 12 -3.08 38.16 -1.66
C SER A 12 -3.75 37.26 -0.62
N LEU A 13 -4.62 36.34 -1.05
CA LEU A 13 -5.30 35.41 -0.16
C LEU A 13 -4.31 34.54 0.64
N LEU A 14 -3.27 34.02 -0.02
CA LEU A 14 -2.24 33.19 0.64
C LEU A 14 -1.45 34.01 1.67
N ARG A 15 -1.14 35.28 1.40
CA ARG A 15 -0.48 36.17 2.37
C ARG A 15 -1.38 36.47 3.58
N ASP A 16 -2.67 36.69 3.34
CA ASP A 16 -3.65 36.90 4.41
C ASP A 16 -3.77 35.66 5.30
N LEU A 17 -3.78 34.46 4.70
CA LEU A 17 -3.76 33.19 5.43
C LEU A 17 -2.54 33.08 6.34
N VAL A 18 -1.34 33.40 5.85
CA VAL A 18 -0.12 33.42 6.68
C VAL A 18 -0.29 34.38 7.87
N SER A 19 -0.85 35.57 7.64
CA SER A 19 -1.11 36.55 8.70
C SER A 19 -2.08 36.01 9.77
N ILE A 20 -3.16 35.34 9.34
CA ILE A 20 -4.11 34.68 10.25
C ILE A 20 -3.40 33.60 11.07
N GLY A 21 -2.59 32.76 10.42
CA GLY A 21 -1.84 31.69 11.06
C GLY A 21 -0.81 32.19 12.08
N ARG A 22 -0.08 33.27 11.75
CA ARG A 22 0.91 33.89 12.64
C ARG A 22 0.30 34.38 13.94
N ASN A 23 -0.91 34.94 13.85
CA ASN A 23 -1.63 35.49 15.00
C ASN A 23 -2.55 34.47 15.67
N GLU A 24 -2.64 33.25 15.14
CA GLU A 24 -3.57 32.18 15.55
C GLU A 24 -5.03 32.63 15.64
N ARG A 25 -5.44 33.62 14.82
CA ARG A 25 -6.81 34.17 14.77
C ARG A 25 -7.70 33.41 13.81
N PHE A 26 -7.83 32.09 13.98
CA PHE A 26 -8.53 31.22 13.03
C PHE A 26 -10.03 31.53 12.88
N GLU A 27 -10.62 32.28 13.82
CA GLU A 27 -11.95 32.87 13.72
C GLU A 27 -12.09 33.82 12.52
N ASP A 28 -11.00 34.50 12.11
CA ASP A 28 -11.00 35.46 10.99
C ASP A 28 -11.21 34.77 9.64
N LEU A 29 -11.03 33.45 9.54
CA LEU A 29 -11.39 32.66 8.35
C LEU A 29 -12.88 32.78 8.00
N SER A 30 -13.74 33.14 8.96
CA SER A 30 -15.17 33.38 8.73
C SER A 30 -15.44 34.56 7.79
N ARG A 31 -14.46 35.44 7.59
CA ARG A 31 -14.57 36.60 6.69
C ARG A 31 -14.37 36.23 5.21
N TYR A 32 -13.92 35.01 4.93
CA TYR A 32 -13.60 34.53 3.59
C TYR A 32 -14.66 33.51 3.14
N PRO A 33 -15.56 33.89 2.21
CA PRO A 33 -16.59 32.98 1.70
C PRO A 33 -16.02 31.70 1.07
N GLU A 34 -14.84 31.78 0.47
CA GLU A 34 -14.15 30.65 -0.17
C GLU A 34 -13.75 29.55 0.80
N PHE A 35 -13.64 29.86 2.10
CA PHE A 35 -13.34 28.88 3.16
C PHE A 35 -14.58 28.42 3.92
N GLN A 36 -15.77 28.83 3.47
CA GLN A 36 -17.06 28.28 3.91
C GLN A 36 -17.64 27.26 2.92
N ASP A 37 -17.05 27.12 1.74
CA ASP A 37 -17.50 26.25 0.66
C ASP A 37 -16.48 25.11 0.40
N HIS A 38 -16.95 23.87 0.51
CA HIS A 38 -16.11 22.69 0.30
C HIS A 38 -15.50 22.65 -1.11
N ALA A 39 -16.23 23.07 -2.14
CA ALA A 39 -15.74 23.03 -3.52
C ALA A 39 -14.58 24.02 -3.76
N SER A 40 -14.61 25.18 -3.09
CA SER A 40 -13.56 26.18 -3.18
C SER A 40 -12.29 25.72 -2.48
N VAL A 41 -12.39 25.18 -1.26
CA VAL A 41 -11.24 24.60 -0.57
C VAL A 41 -10.66 23.39 -1.32
N LEU A 42 -11.50 22.54 -1.90
CA LEU A 42 -11.05 21.43 -2.75
C LEU A 42 -10.28 21.95 -3.98
N ARG A 43 -10.75 23.03 -4.62
CA ARG A 43 -10.00 23.68 -5.71
C ARG A 43 -8.65 24.21 -5.24
N LEU A 44 -8.57 24.83 -4.07
CA LEU A 44 -7.29 25.28 -3.50
C LEU A 44 -6.33 24.09 -3.31
N ALA A 45 -6.83 22.98 -2.77
CA ALA A 45 -6.04 21.81 -2.45
C ALA A 45 -5.62 20.99 -3.67
N ASP A 46 -6.45 20.94 -4.71
CA ASP A 46 -6.24 20.11 -5.90
C ASP A 46 -5.79 20.91 -7.14
N VAL A 47 -6.58 21.91 -7.55
CA VAL A 47 -6.32 22.69 -8.77
C VAL A 47 -5.17 23.68 -8.59
N TYR A 48 -5.08 24.32 -7.42
CA TYR A 48 -4.02 25.28 -7.11
C TYR A 48 -2.89 24.68 -6.27
N ARG A 49 -2.83 23.35 -6.15
CA ARG A 49 -1.84 22.62 -5.33
C ARG A 49 -0.42 23.14 -5.53
N ASP A 50 0.05 23.14 -6.77
CA ASP A 50 1.44 23.47 -7.07
C ASP A 50 1.77 24.92 -6.68
N LYS A 51 0.84 25.85 -6.93
CA LYS A 51 1.00 27.26 -6.52
C LYS A 51 1.05 27.41 -5.00
N VAL A 52 0.18 26.71 -4.28
CA VAL A 52 0.16 26.72 -2.81
C VAL A 52 1.46 26.16 -2.24
N LEU A 53 1.97 25.06 -2.80
CA LEU A 53 3.22 24.44 -2.36
C LEU A 53 4.44 25.31 -2.68
N SER A 54 4.51 25.87 -3.89
CA SER A 54 5.59 26.81 -4.27
C SER A 54 5.58 28.04 -3.37
N PHE A 55 4.41 28.64 -3.11
CA PHE A 55 4.28 29.75 -2.17
C PHE A 55 4.79 29.37 -0.77
N ALA A 56 4.35 28.22 -0.24
CA ALA A 56 4.76 27.78 1.09
C ALA A 56 6.27 27.50 1.19
N GLN A 57 6.88 26.96 0.13
CA GLN A 57 8.31 26.65 0.09
C GLN A 57 9.19 27.91 0.18
N GLU A 58 8.71 29.04 -0.34
CA GLU A 58 9.44 30.33 -0.30
C GLU A 58 9.31 31.05 1.06
N LEU A 59 8.40 30.61 1.93
CA LEU A 59 8.21 31.19 3.25
C LEU A 59 9.35 30.82 4.23
N PRO A 60 9.71 31.70 5.18
CA PRO A 60 10.58 31.32 6.29
C PRO A 60 9.90 30.28 7.19
N GLN A 61 10.69 29.48 7.92
CA GLN A 61 10.20 28.37 8.75
C GLN A 61 9.03 28.76 9.68
N SER A 62 9.11 29.89 10.37
CA SER A 62 8.02 30.38 11.24
C SER A 62 6.70 30.59 10.50
N ASP A 63 6.76 31.03 9.26
CA ASP A 63 5.59 31.28 8.42
C ASP A 63 5.06 30.01 7.80
N GLN A 64 5.93 29.03 7.50
CA GLN A 64 5.50 27.70 7.11
C GLN A 64 4.68 27.04 8.23
N VAL A 65 5.13 27.16 9.48
CA VAL A 65 4.36 26.70 10.66
C VAL A 65 2.99 27.38 10.70
N ALA A 66 2.96 28.72 10.63
CA ALA A 66 1.72 29.49 10.61
C ALA A 66 0.78 29.07 9.46
N PHE A 67 1.35 28.85 8.27
CA PHE A 67 0.63 28.48 7.08
C PHE A 67 0.06 27.06 7.16
N VAL A 68 0.81 26.08 7.68
CA VAL A 68 0.29 24.74 7.96
C VAL A 68 -0.89 24.80 8.93
N LYS A 69 -0.76 25.57 10.03
CA LYS A 69 -1.83 25.72 11.03
C LYS A 69 -3.10 26.26 10.40
N VAL A 70 -3.00 27.35 9.63
CA VAL A 70 -4.19 27.96 9.01
C VAL A 70 -4.81 27.05 7.95
N ILE A 71 -4.01 26.33 7.15
CA ILE A 71 -4.54 25.35 6.18
C ILE A 71 -5.28 24.23 6.90
N ALA A 72 -4.75 23.73 8.03
CA ALA A 72 -5.44 22.71 8.82
C ALA A 72 -6.80 23.21 9.33
N MET A 73 -6.88 24.48 9.75
CA MET A 73 -8.14 25.08 10.19
C MET A 73 -9.10 25.39 9.04
N VAL A 74 -8.60 25.70 7.84
CA VAL A 74 -9.43 25.81 6.63
C VAL A 74 -10.05 24.45 6.29
N GLU A 75 -9.27 23.37 6.28
CA GLU A 75 -9.79 22.02 6.02
C GLU A 75 -10.79 21.57 7.11
N GLU A 76 -10.52 21.86 8.39
CA GLU A 76 -11.41 21.52 9.50
C GLU A 76 -12.82 22.09 9.34
N ARG A 77 -12.93 23.34 8.83
CA ARG A 77 -14.21 24.03 8.65
C ARG A 77 -15.10 23.34 7.62
N VAL A 78 -14.55 22.99 6.45
CA VAL A 78 -15.33 22.45 5.32
C VAL A 78 -15.44 20.93 5.31
N GLY A 79 -14.69 20.23 6.18
CA GLY A 79 -14.69 18.78 6.21
C GLY A 79 -13.44 18.15 5.59
N SER A 80 -13.34 16.84 5.76
CA SER A 80 -12.18 16.09 5.25
C SER A 80 -12.07 16.26 3.73
N LEU A 81 -10.87 16.62 3.28
CA LEU A 81 -10.55 16.69 1.85
C LEU A 81 -10.10 15.33 1.27
N GLY A 82 -10.13 14.26 2.06
CA GLY A 82 -9.64 12.98 1.55
C GLY A 82 -8.15 13.01 1.23
N SER A 83 -7.77 12.26 0.19
CA SER A 83 -6.38 12.18 -0.30
C SER A 83 -5.87 13.44 -1.00
N VAL A 84 -6.73 14.44 -1.24
CA VAL A 84 -6.30 15.70 -1.88
C VAL A 84 -5.84 16.76 -0.89
N SER A 85 -5.92 16.51 0.43
CA SER A 85 -5.33 17.38 1.46
C SER A 85 -3.86 17.66 1.18
N ASN A 86 -3.46 18.93 1.30
CA ASN A 86 -2.07 19.35 1.10
C ASN A 86 -1.22 19.28 2.37
N LEU A 87 -1.85 19.06 3.54
CA LEU A 87 -1.17 19.03 4.83
C LEU A 87 0.03 18.07 4.90
N PRO A 88 0.02 16.83 4.34
CA PRO A 88 1.21 15.98 4.37
C PRO A 88 2.42 16.60 3.69
N ARG A 89 2.19 17.31 2.57
CA ARG A 89 3.25 17.97 1.80
C ARG A 89 3.72 19.24 2.51
N LEU A 90 2.80 20.04 3.03
CA LEU A 90 3.13 21.26 3.77
C LEU A 90 3.87 20.96 5.07
N LEU A 91 3.46 19.92 5.81
CA LEU A 91 4.17 19.44 7.00
C LEU A 91 5.61 19.02 6.69
N SER A 92 5.86 18.44 5.51
CA SER A 92 7.21 18.03 5.10
C SER A 92 8.16 19.19 4.76
N LEU A 93 7.64 20.41 4.57
CA LEU A 93 8.46 21.61 4.34
C LEU A 93 9.04 22.18 5.63
N VAL A 94 8.42 21.87 6.77
CA VAL A 94 8.79 22.39 8.09
C VAL A 94 9.83 21.47 8.73
N ASP A 95 10.93 22.06 9.20
CA ASP A 95 11.91 21.35 10.02
C ASP A 95 11.40 21.18 11.45
N ASP A 96 10.70 20.07 11.70
CA ASP A 96 10.06 19.74 12.99
C ASP A 96 10.39 18.29 13.41
N PRO A 97 11.63 18.02 13.87
CA PRO A 97 12.09 16.66 14.17
C PRO A 97 11.32 16.00 15.31
N VAL A 98 10.76 16.81 16.22
CA VAL A 98 9.93 16.33 17.34
C VAL A 98 8.44 16.24 16.98
N ARG A 99 8.05 16.60 15.75
CA ARG A 99 6.67 16.54 15.22
C ARG A 99 5.67 17.35 16.05
N SER A 100 6.11 18.48 16.63
CA SER A 100 5.28 19.39 17.44
C SER A 100 4.15 20.06 16.64
N LEU A 101 4.41 20.48 15.41
CA LEU A 101 3.41 21.03 14.50
C LEU A 101 2.44 19.94 14.04
N PHE A 102 2.96 18.75 13.74
CA PHE A 102 2.09 17.63 13.40
C PHE A 102 1.18 17.25 14.58
N ASP A 103 1.70 17.22 15.81
CA ASP A 103 0.90 17.02 17.02
C ASP A 103 -0.17 18.11 17.19
N TRP A 104 0.18 19.36 16.92
CA TRP A 104 -0.78 20.48 16.92
C TRP A 104 -1.89 20.25 15.88
N VAL A 105 -1.56 19.84 14.66
CA VAL A 105 -2.53 19.54 13.60
C VAL A 105 -3.47 18.43 14.06
N LEU A 106 -2.96 17.32 14.59
CA LEU A 106 -3.80 16.21 15.08
C LEU A 106 -4.76 16.61 16.20
N ARG A 107 -4.33 17.52 17.10
CA ARG A 107 -5.19 18.02 18.18
C ARG A 107 -6.30 18.92 17.67
N ASN A 108 -6.00 19.81 16.71
CA ASN A 108 -6.88 20.89 16.28
C ASN A 108 -7.69 20.59 15.02
N SER A 109 -7.35 19.55 14.26
CA SER A 109 -8.07 19.15 13.04
C SER A 109 -8.63 17.73 13.16
N SER A 110 -9.87 17.64 13.66
CA SER A 110 -10.56 16.36 13.83
C SER A 110 -10.86 15.65 12.52
N ARG A 111 -10.90 16.40 11.42
CA ARG A 111 -11.28 15.92 10.08
C ARG A 111 -10.10 15.67 9.17
N TYR A 112 -8.87 15.77 9.69
CA TYR A 112 -7.67 15.53 8.91
C TYR A 112 -7.62 14.07 8.42
N TYR A 113 -7.64 13.91 7.10
CA TYR A 113 -7.79 12.60 6.45
C TYR A 113 -6.71 11.59 6.87
N TYR A 114 -5.47 12.05 6.94
CA TYR A 114 -4.33 11.18 7.27
C TYR A 114 -4.09 11.06 8.78
N SER A 115 -4.98 11.55 9.64
CA SER A 115 -4.83 11.43 11.10
C SER A 115 -4.93 9.98 11.61
N LYS A 116 -5.51 9.06 10.83
CA LYS A 116 -5.88 7.71 11.29
C LYS A 116 -6.76 7.74 12.56
N GLY A 117 -7.52 8.82 12.76
CA GLY A 117 -8.32 9.04 13.96
C GLY A 117 -7.51 9.45 15.20
N ALA A 118 -6.19 9.63 15.07
CA ALA A 118 -5.34 10.06 16.18
C ALA A 118 -5.51 11.55 16.51
N ARG A 119 -5.36 11.87 17.79
CA ARG A 119 -5.37 13.24 18.34
C ARG A 119 -4.00 13.65 18.91
N SER A 120 -2.99 12.83 18.70
CA SER A 120 -1.61 13.06 19.12
C SER A 120 -0.65 12.20 18.28
N VAL A 121 0.62 12.59 18.23
CA VAL A 121 1.66 11.83 17.52
C VAL A 121 1.81 10.41 18.08
N LEU A 122 1.74 10.24 19.40
CA LEU A 122 1.78 8.92 20.02
C LEU A 122 0.61 8.03 19.56
N GLY A 123 -0.60 8.59 19.50
CA GLY A 123 -1.76 7.86 19.00
C GLY A 123 -1.63 7.51 17.51
N TYR A 124 -1.05 8.42 16.72
CA TYR A 124 -0.81 8.22 15.30
C TYR A 124 0.22 7.09 15.05
N ASP A 125 1.34 7.11 15.76
CA ASP A 125 2.38 6.11 15.65
C ASP A 125 1.86 4.72 16.08
N LEU A 126 1.06 4.66 17.15
CA LEU A 126 0.39 3.42 17.57
C LEU A 126 -0.57 2.89 16.50
N ALA A 127 -1.39 3.75 15.89
CA ALA A 127 -2.28 3.37 14.81
C ALA A 127 -1.51 2.82 13.59
N CYS A 128 -0.40 3.48 13.23
CA CYS A 128 0.49 3.00 12.16
C CYS A 128 1.07 1.63 12.46
N HIS A 129 1.50 1.40 13.70
CA HIS A 129 2.06 0.12 14.13
C HIS A 129 1.01 -1.00 14.04
N LEU A 130 -0.18 -0.80 14.60
CA LEU A 130 -1.27 -1.79 14.57
C LEU A 130 -1.69 -2.15 13.14
N GLU A 131 -1.82 -1.16 12.25
CA GLU A 131 -2.11 -1.44 10.83
C GLU A 131 -1.00 -2.25 10.15
N ALA A 132 0.27 -1.98 10.46
CA ALA A 132 1.40 -2.72 9.92
C ALA A 132 1.39 -4.17 10.41
N GLU A 133 1.10 -4.40 11.70
CA GLU A 133 0.96 -5.74 12.27
C GLU A 133 -0.20 -6.51 11.62
N HIS A 134 -1.37 -5.89 11.47
CA HIS A 134 -2.50 -6.53 10.79
C HIS A 134 -2.19 -6.87 9.34
N ARG A 135 -1.50 -5.98 8.61
CA ARG A 135 -1.06 -6.24 7.23
C ARG A 135 -0.08 -7.41 7.18
N ALA A 136 0.89 -7.46 8.10
CA ALA A 136 1.85 -8.54 8.20
C ALA A 136 1.18 -9.89 8.52
N GLN A 137 0.19 -9.89 9.43
CA GLN A 137 -0.62 -11.07 9.72
C GLN A 137 -1.43 -11.54 8.51
N GLY A 138 -1.99 -10.61 7.73
CA GLY A 138 -2.68 -10.93 6.48
C GLY A 138 -1.76 -11.62 5.47
N ILE A 139 -0.59 -11.02 5.21
CA ILE A 139 0.42 -11.59 4.30
C ILE A 139 0.87 -12.98 4.77
N LYS A 140 1.10 -13.15 6.07
CA LYS A 140 1.47 -14.45 6.65
C LYS A 140 0.40 -15.51 6.38
N ARG A 141 -0.86 -15.20 6.66
CA ARG A 141 -1.99 -16.13 6.43
C ARG A 141 -2.15 -16.49 4.96
N ASP A 142 -2.02 -15.51 4.06
CA ASP A 142 -2.12 -15.76 2.61
C ASP A 142 -0.97 -16.63 2.12
N THR A 143 0.25 -16.40 2.62
CA THR A 143 1.43 -17.21 2.29
C THR A 143 1.28 -18.65 2.78
N GLU A 144 0.83 -18.84 4.03
CA GLU A 144 0.56 -20.16 4.61
C GLU A 144 -0.49 -20.91 3.78
N ARG A 145 -1.60 -20.25 3.43
CA ARG A 145 -2.65 -20.82 2.59
C ARG A 145 -2.13 -21.23 1.21
N GLN A 146 -1.37 -20.36 0.54
CA GLN A 146 -0.79 -20.67 -0.77
C GLN A 146 0.19 -21.85 -0.71
N LEU A 147 0.98 -21.94 0.37
CA LEU A 147 1.89 -23.06 0.59
C LEU A 147 1.11 -24.37 0.78
N GLU A 148 0.05 -24.37 1.58
CA GLU A 148 -0.81 -25.53 1.80
C GLU A 148 -1.50 -25.99 0.50
N ASP A 149 -2.05 -25.04 -0.27
CA ASP A 149 -2.68 -25.33 -1.57
C ASP A 149 -1.66 -25.92 -2.55
N ARG A 150 -0.44 -25.35 -2.61
CA ARG A 150 0.66 -25.91 -3.42
C ARG A 150 1.03 -27.31 -2.98
N LYS A 151 1.17 -27.57 -1.66
CA LYS A 151 1.44 -28.90 -1.11
C LYS A 151 0.35 -29.91 -1.48
N ARG A 152 -0.93 -29.50 -1.45
CA ARG A 152 -2.06 -30.35 -1.85
C ARG A 152 -2.02 -30.69 -3.35
N VAL A 153 -1.75 -29.70 -4.18
CA VAL A 153 -1.61 -29.89 -5.64
C VAL A 153 -0.44 -30.82 -5.95
N ALA A 154 0.73 -30.59 -5.33
CA ALA A 154 1.90 -31.45 -5.46
C ALA A 154 1.60 -32.89 -5.06
N LYS A 155 0.97 -33.10 -3.89
CA LYS A 155 0.57 -34.43 -3.42
C LYS A 155 -0.35 -35.15 -4.40
N GLN A 156 -1.35 -34.46 -4.93
CA GLN A 156 -2.25 -35.05 -5.93
C GLN A 156 -1.52 -35.35 -7.25
N ALA A 157 -0.57 -34.49 -7.64
CA ALA A 157 0.25 -34.71 -8.82
C ALA A 157 1.15 -35.94 -8.66
N THR A 158 1.79 -36.10 -7.49
CA THR A 158 2.58 -37.29 -7.11
C THR A 158 1.76 -38.57 -7.28
N SER A 159 0.54 -38.63 -6.74
CA SER A 159 -0.32 -39.83 -6.86
C SER A 159 -0.66 -40.19 -8.31
N ASN A 160 -0.71 -39.20 -9.21
CA ASN A 160 -1.03 -39.41 -10.61
C ASN A 160 0.20 -39.73 -11.47
N LEU A 161 1.40 -39.35 -11.01
CA LEU A 161 2.64 -39.43 -11.78
C LEU A 161 2.98 -40.87 -12.19
N TYR A 162 2.86 -41.84 -11.27
CA TYR A 162 3.12 -43.25 -11.56
C TYR A 162 2.31 -43.78 -12.75
N ASN A 163 1.01 -43.44 -12.80
CA ASN A 163 0.14 -43.87 -13.89
C ASN A 163 0.46 -43.16 -15.22
N ALA A 164 0.90 -41.90 -15.19
CA ALA A 164 1.33 -41.19 -16.39
C ALA A 164 2.59 -41.83 -16.99
N VAL A 165 3.58 -42.17 -16.14
CA VAL A 165 4.81 -42.87 -16.55
C VAL A 165 4.49 -44.25 -17.11
N ARG A 166 3.64 -45.04 -16.42
CA ARG A 166 3.23 -46.38 -16.86
C ARG A 166 2.60 -46.39 -18.26
N ARG A 167 1.84 -45.34 -18.60
CA ARG A 167 1.15 -45.20 -19.89
C ARG A 167 2.01 -44.58 -21.00
N GLY A 168 3.21 -44.10 -20.69
CA GLY A 168 4.04 -43.38 -21.65
C GLY A 168 3.54 -41.97 -21.98
N ASP A 169 2.75 -41.35 -21.10
CA ASP A 169 2.19 -40.01 -21.31
C ASP A 169 3.22 -38.92 -20.95
N LEU A 170 4.12 -38.62 -21.90
CA LEU A 170 5.16 -37.61 -21.73
C LEU A 170 4.60 -36.23 -21.37
N LYS A 171 3.47 -35.82 -21.97
CA LYS A 171 2.85 -34.52 -21.70
C LYS A 171 2.30 -34.47 -20.28
N GLY A 172 1.60 -35.53 -19.85
CA GLY A 172 1.11 -35.67 -18.50
C GLY A 172 2.24 -35.68 -17.47
N VAL A 173 3.35 -36.40 -17.74
CA VAL A 173 4.52 -36.43 -16.85
C VAL A 173 5.09 -35.02 -16.65
N ARG A 174 5.37 -34.27 -17.73
CA ARG A 174 5.89 -32.90 -17.63
C ARG A 174 4.96 -31.99 -16.83
N ALA A 175 3.67 -32.01 -17.13
CA ALA A 175 2.67 -31.19 -16.43
C ALA A 175 2.54 -31.54 -14.93
N LEU A 176 2.80 -32.79 -14.54
CA LEU A 176 2.77 -33.22 -13.14
C LEU A 176 4.05 -32.81 -12.40
N ILE A 177 5.22 -32.91 -13.06
CA ILE A 177 6.50 -32.42 -12.53
C ILE A 177 6.43 -30.90 -12.30
N GLU A 178 5.90 -30.13 -13.25
CA GLU A 178 5.69 -28.68 -13.11
C GLU A 178 4.77 -28.32 -11.92
N LYS A 179 3.86 -29.22 -11.54
CA LYS A 179 3.00 -29.07 -10.36
C LYS A 179 3.67 -29.44 -9.04
N GLY A 180 4.96 -29.78 -9.07
CA GLY A 180 5.74 -30.19 -7.91
C GLY A 180 5.53 -31.64 -7.50
N ALA A 181 5.16 -32.53 -8.43
CA ALA A 181 5.08 -33.96 -8.12
C ALA A 181 6.44 -34.48 -7.65
N ASP A 182 6.40 -35.37 -6.64
CA ASP A 182 7.56 -36.09 -6.17
C ASP A 182 7.93 -37.19 -7.16
N VAL A 183 9.09 -37.02 -7.81
CA VAL A 183 9.62 -37.94 -8.82
C VAL A 183 10.38 -39.11 -8.20
N THR A 184 10.59 -39.12 -6.88
CA THR A 184 11.33 -40.16 -6.15
C THR A 184 10.44 -41.33 -5.71
N ILE A 185 9.12 -41.23 -5.92
CA ILE A 185 8.18 -42.28 -5.55
C ILE A 185 8.47 -43.61 -6.25
N CYS A 186 8.16 -44.70 -5.55
CA CYS A 186 8.17 -46.05 -6.10
C CYS A 186 6.75 -46.60 -6.24
N GLY A 187 6.57 -47.51 -7.20
CA GLY A 187 5.34 -48.28 -7.34
C GLY A 187 5.12 -49.27 -6.20
N PRO A 188 3.98 -49.97 -6.19
CA PRO A 188 3.63 -50.98 -5.18
C PRO A 188 4.70 -52.08 -5.03
N ASP A 189 5.36 -52.44 -6.14
CA ASP A 189 6.39 -53.49 -6.18
C ASP A 189 7.80 -52.95 -5.85
N GLY A 190 7.90 -51.72 -5.32
CA GLY A 190 9.18 -51.06 -5.03
C GLY A 190 9.93 -50.54 -6.26
N THR A 191 9.37 -50.69 -7.46
CA THR A 191 9.99 -50.25 -8.72
C THR A 191 9.92 -48.72 -8.84
N SER A 192 11.07 -48.06 -9.07
CA SER A 192 11.14 -46.61 -9.28
C SER A 192 10.50 -46.18 -10.60
N LEU A 193 10.08 -44.92 -10.70
CA LEU A 193 9.51 -44.38 -11.95
C LEU A 193 10.46 -44.50 -13.14
N ILE A 194 11.77 -44.31 -12.92
CA ILE A 194 12.80 -44.43 -13.97
C ILE A 194 12.94 -45.88 -14.45
N ALA A 195 12.94 -46.84 -13.52
CA ALA A 195 13.00 -48.26 -13.86
C ALA A 195 11.77 -48.70 -14.67
N LEU A 196 10.58 -48.22 -14.27
CA LEU A 196 9.33 -48.47 -14.99
C LEU A 196 9.35 -47.88 -16.40
N ALA A 197 9.77 -46.62 -16.56
CA ALA A 197 9.87 -45.96 -17.86
C ALA A 197 10.89 -46.66 -18.78
N THR A 198 12.01 -47.11 -18.23
CA THR A 198 13.05 -47.86 -18.94
C THR A 198 12.54 -49.21 -19.42
N ALA A 199 11.88 -49.98 -18.55
CA ALA A 199 11.31 -51.29 -18.88
C ALA A 199 10.28 -51.21 -20.02
N ASN A 200 9.51 -50.11 -20.08
CA ASN A 200 8.52 -49.87 -21.13
C ASN A 200 9.10 -49.17 -22.39
N GLY A 201 10.41 -48.88 -22.42
CA GLY A 201 11.07 -48.22 -23.56
C GLY A 201 10.75 -46.72 -23.71
N HIS A 202 10.24 -46.06 -22.69
CA HIS A 202 9.86 -44.64 -22.70
C HIS A 202 11.06 -43.71 -22.45
N THR A 203 12.04 -43.74 -23.36
CA THR A 203 13.33 -43.02 -23.24
C THR A 203 13.19 -41.51 -23.02
N ALA A 204 12.17 -40.87 -23.62
CA ALA A 204 11.91 -39.45 -23.40
C ALA A 204 11.46 -39.16 -21.96
N ILE A 205 10.65 -40.04 -21.35
CA ILE A 205 10.18 -39.88 -19.97
C ILE A 205 11.34 -40.12 -18.98
N VAL A 206 12.22 -41.07 -19.26
CA VAL A 206 13.44 -41.31 -18.46
C VAL A 206 14.25 -40.02 -18.33
N ARG A 207 14.52 -39.33 -19.44
CA ARG A 207 15.26 -38.06 -19.44
C ARG A 207 14.58 -36.97 -18.62
N GLU A 208 13.26 -36.84 -18.72
CA GLU A 208 12.50 -35.86 -17.93
C GLU A 208 12.59 -36.16 -16.43
N LEU A 209 12.44 -37.43 -16.04
CA LEU A 209 12.52 -37.86 -14.65
C LEU A 209 13.94 -37.71 -14.07
N GLU A 210 14.99 -38.01 -14.84
CA GLU A 210 16.39 -37.81 -14.44
C GLU A 210 16.70 -36.33 -14.23
N ASN A 211 16.29 -35.48 -15.18
CA ASN A 211 16.47 -34.03 -15.07
C ASN A 211 15.74 -33.47 -13.85
N ALA A 212 14.50 -33.92 -13.62
CA ALA A 212 13.71 -33.50 -12.47
C ALA A 212 14.31 -34.01 -11.15
N ALA A 213 14.80 -35.25 -11.09
CA ALA A 213 15.39 -35.84 -9.89
C ALA A 213 16.68 -35.11 -9.46
N LEU A 214 17.49 -34.64 -10.41
CA LEU A 214 18.68 -33.82 -10.12
C LEU A 214 18.33 -32.44 -9.54
N GLN A 215 17.13 -31.92 -9.83
CA GLN A 215 16.65 -30.62 -9.36
C GLN A 215 15.67 -30.74 -8.18
N TYR A 216 15.22 -31.96 -7.88
CA TYR A 216 14.22 -32.22 -6.86
C TYR A 216 14.83 -32.07 -5.47
N THR A 217 14.45 -31.01 -4.79
CA THR A 217 14.69 -30.84 -3.35
C THR A 217 13.44 -31.29 -2.61
N PRO A 218 13.51 -32.35 -1.78
CA PRO A 218 12.36 -32.72 -0.96
C PRO A 218 11.96 -31.53 -0.08
N PRO A 219 10.65 -31.26 0.07
CA PRO A 219 10.21 -30.22 0.98
C PRO A 219 10.47 -30.67 2.43
N ASP A 220 11.29 -29.93 3.17
CA ASP A 220 11.51 -30.07 4.62
C ASP A 220 10.20 -29.96 5.42
#